data_AF-A0AAV9Z5M3-F1
#
_entry.id   AF-A0AAV9Z5M3-F1
#
_cell.length_a   1.000
_cell.length_b   1.000
_cell.length_c   1.000
_cell.angle_alpha   90.00
_cell.angle_beta   90.00
_cell.angle_gamma   90.00
#
_symmetry.space_group_name_H-M   'P 1'
#
loop_
_entity.id
_entity.type
_entity.pdbx_description
1 polymer ?
#
loop_
_entity_poly.entity_id
_entity_poly.type
_entity_poly.pdbx_seq_one_letter_code
_entity_poly.pdbx_strand_id
1 'polypeptide(L)'
;MAFVVTVDEATTTYDLRVIRYFYLAAFVLPAYDILLTMDLEVRYIWKVWQSRTAVWYLFLRYSSLAVRIMTLVTFYFAAFEPAVCRIHFNVTNRCNKLNTTNRLLIVMQEVIALTTLVLTGTLIFRVLAMYSFDRRLLGFLAAVVILGLSLGIWLAIPTHSAPVLSPPPTGCMGPQLHHELVIDGILFALTMYRAYMSYDRGIPSGSLWRTFVRDGAVLSVAMICRLMLNLHEAADMTSGSLPATTHSLHFARPSRNWS
;
A
#
# COMPACT_ATOMS: atom_id res chain seq x y z
N MET A 1 42.48 -6.35 6.01
CA MET A 1 41.12 -6.19 6.54
C MET A 1 40.15 -6.48 5.41
N ALA A 2 39.61 -7.70 5.36
CA ALA A 2 38.56 -8.03 4.42
C ALA A 2 37.23 -7.59 5.04
N PHE A 3 36.55 -6.66 4.37
CA PHE A 3 35.16 -6.32 4.70
C PHE A 3 34.30 -7.52 4.33
N VAL A 4 33.89 -8.30 5.33
CA VAL A 4 32.82 -9.27 5.17
C VAL A 4 31.54 -8.44 5.03
N VAL A 5 31.14 -8.17 3.79
CA VAL A 5 29.81 -7.67 3.49
C VAL A 5 28.87 -8.84 3.78
N THR A 6 28.20 -8.78 4.92
CA THR A 6 27.18 -9.76 5.28
C THR A 6 26.05 -9.70 4.26
N VAL A 7 25.61 -10.86 3.79
CA VAL A 7 24.61 -11.06 2.72
C VAL A 7 23.33 -10.21 2.94
N ASP A 8 23.03 -9.84 4.19
CA ASP A 8 21.89 -9.01 4.57
C ASP A 8 21.92 -7.57 4.03
N GLU A 9 23.10 -6.97 3.77
CA GLU A 9 23.17 -5.59 3.24
C GLU A 9 22.83 -5.50 1.75
N ALA A 10 23.12 -6.55 0.96
CA ALA A 10 22.85 -6.53 -0.47
C ALA A 10 21.34 -6.64 -0.75
N THR A 11 20.63 -7.53 -0.05
CA THR A 11 19.19 -7.77 -0.22
C THR A 11 18.38 -6.51 0.11
N THR A 12 18.69 -5.85 1.23
CA THR A 12 17.99 -4.63 1.67
C THR A 12 18.10 -3.47 0.66
N THR A 13 19.22 -3.36 -0.06
CA THR A 13 19.38 -2.31 -1.09
C THR A 13 18.53 -2.57 -2.33
N TYR A 14 18.28 -3.84 -2.67
CA TYR A 14 17.42 -4.22 -3.78
C TYR A 14 15.95 -3.92 -3.45
N ASP A 15 15.48 -4.33 -2.28
CA ASP A 15 14.09 -4.14 -1.84
C ASP A 15 13.72 -2.65 -1.81
N LEU A 16 14.60 -1.81 -1.27
CA LEU A 16 14.40 -0.36 -1.27
C LEU A 16 14.29 0.23 -2.68
N ARG A 17 15.04 -0.32 -3.65
CA ARG A 17 14.97 0.15 -5.04
C ARG A 17 13.64 -0.24 -5.67
N VAL A 18 13.19 -1.47 -5.45
CA VAL A 18 11.91 -1.98 -5.93
C VAL A 18 10.76 -1.13 -5.38
N ILE A 19 10.73 -0.91 -4.06
CA ILE A 19 9.74 -0.08 -3.37
C ILE A 19 9.66 1.33 -3.99
N ARG A 20 10.80 1.94 -4.35
CA ARG A 20 10.81 3.27 -5.00
C ARG A 20 10.14 3.27 -6.37
N TYR A 21 10.36 2.24 -7.18
CA TYR A 21 9.66 2.12 -8.46
C TYR A 21 8.16 1.96 -8.26
N PHE A 22 7.71 1.28 -7.18
CA PHE A 22 6.29 1.21 -6.84
C PHE A 22 5.69 2.55 -6.46
N TYR A 23 6.35 3.33 -5.61
CA TYR A 23 5.86 4.67 -5.27
C TYR A 23 5.83 5.59 -6.49
N LEU A 24 6.84 5.49 -7.36
CA LEU A 24 6.87 6.24 -8.61
C LEU A 24 5.72 5.81 -9.53
N ALA A 25 5.51 4.52 -9.74
CA ALA A 25 4.40 4.00 -10.55
C ALA A 25 3.04 4.40 -9.95
N ALA A 26 2.90 4.33 -8.64
CA ALA A 26 1.70 4.75 -7.92
C ALA A 26 1.42 6.24 -8.10
N PHE A 27 2.43 7.08 -8.31
CA PHE A 27 2.26 8.49 -8.65
C PHE A 27 1.96 8.70 -10.15
N VAL A 28 2.74 8.06 -11.02
CA VAL A 28 2.68 8.27 -12.48
C VAL A 28 1.35 7.81 -13.05
N LEU A 29 0.81 6.67 -12.62
CA LEU A 29 -0.44 6.11 -13.19
C LEU A 29 -1.65 7.06 -12.99
N PRO A 30 -1.97 7.55 -11.77
CA PRO A 30 -3.03 8.54 -11.59
C PRO A 30 -2.74 9.89 -12.23
N ALA A 31 -1.47 10.35 -12.21
CA ALA A 31 -1.10 11.59 -12.88
C ALA A 31 -1.42 11.50 -14.38
N TYR A 32 -1.08 10.37 -15.00
CA TYR A 32 -1.38 10.09 -16.40
C TYR A 32 -2.89 10.00 -16.67
N ASP A 33 -3.66 9.33 -15.81
CA ASP A 33 -5.13 9.28 -15.91
C ASP A 33 -5.79 10.67 -15.82
N ILE A 34 -5.30 11.52 -14.91
CA ILE A 34 -5.76 12.91 -14.79
C ILE A 34 -5.45 13.67 -16.09
N LEU A 35 -4.23 13.57 -16.61
CA LEU A 35 -3.84 14.24 -17.86
C LEU A 35 -4.69 13.76 -19.05
N LEU A 36 -4.95 12.47 -19.18
CA LEU A 36 -5.77 11.92 -20.26
C LEU A 36 -7.23 12.39 -20.23
N THR A 37 -7.78 12.59 -19.05
CA THR A 37 -9.18 13.00 -18.89
C THR A 37 -9.36 14.50 -18.76
N MET A 38 -8.27 15.27 -18.64
CA MET A 38 -8.29 16.71 -18.41
C MET A 38 -9.10 17.47 -19.46
N ASP A 39 -8.99 17.10 -20.74
CA ASP A 39 -9.76 17.75 -21.82
C ASP A 39 -11.28 17.59 -21.64
N LEU A 40 -11.72 16.41 -21.19
CA LEU A 40 -13.11 16.14 -20.89
C LEU A 40 -13.56 16.89 -19.64
N GLU A 41 -12.72 16.94 -18.60
CA GLU A 41 -13.03 17.69 -17.37
C GLU A 41 -13.19 19.18 -17.65
N VAL A 42 -12.26 19.77 -18.40
CA VAL A 42 -12.30 21.19 -18.74
C VAL A 42 -13.55 21.51 -19.56
N ARG A 43 -13.94 20.62 -20.48
CA ARG A 43 -15.12 20.82 -21.33
C ARG A 43 -16.44 20.70 -20.56
N TYR A 44 -16.56 19.72 -19.66
CA TYR A 44 -17.84 19.36 -19.04
C TYR A 44 -17.98 19.79 -17.58
N ILE A 45 -16.91 19.71 -16.80
CA ILE A 45 -16.94 19.90 -15.35
C ILE A 45 -16.57 21.35 -15.01
N TRP A 46 -15.50 21.88 -15.61
CA TRP A 46 -15.00 23.21 -15.28
C TRP A 46 -15.96 24.33 -15.72
N LYS A 47 -16.74 24.11 -16.78
CA LYS A 47 -17.80 25.05 -17.17
C LYS A 47 -18.91 25.19 -16.12
N VAL A 48 -19.12 24.18 -15.28
CA VAL A 48 -20.15 24.15 -14.23
C VAL A 48 -19.50 24.20 -12.84
N TRP A 49 -18.42 24.97 -12.70
CA TRP A 49 -17.63 25.04 -11.46
C TRP A 49 -18.42 25.50 -10.22
N GLN A 50 -19.57 26.14 -10.39
CA GLN A 50 -20.44 26.56 -9.28
C GLN A 50 -21.32 25.44 -8.71
N SER A 51 -21.38 24.29 -9.37
CA SER A 51 -22.08 23.13 -8.82
C SER A 51 -21.30 22.57 -7.62
N ARG A 52 -21.98 22.38 -6.48
CA ARG A 52 -21.40 21.73 -5.29
C ARG A 52 -20.86 20.33 -5.61
N THR A 53 -21.49 19.61 -6.53
CA THR A 53 -21.04 18.27 -6.93
C THR A 53 -19.77 18.33 -7.79
N ALA A 54 -19.60 19.39 -8.59
CA ALA A 54 -18.38 19.58 -9.37
C ALA A 54 -17.18 19.89 -8.47
N VAL A 55 -17.35 20.75 -7.46
CA VAL A 55 -16.31 21.04 -6.46
C VAL A 55 -15.93 19.78 -5.68
N TRP A 56 -16.93 19.00 -5.23
CA TRP A 56 -16.68 17.75 -4.51
C TRP A 56 -15.93 16.73 -5.38
N TYR A 57 -16.33 16.59 -6.64
CA TYR A 57 -15.65 15.73 -7.60
C TYR A 57 -14.18 16.14 -7.80
N LEU A 58 -13.91 17.42 -8.04
CA LEU A 58 -12.54 17.92 -8.21
C LEU A 58 -11.73 17.71 -6.93
N PHE A 59 -12.29 18.01 -5.76
CA PHE A 59 -11.61 17.79 -4.49
C PHE A 59 -11.20 16.33 -4.31
N LEU A 60 -12.14 15.39 -4.50
CA LEU A 60 -11.87 13.96 -4.38
C LEU A 60 -10.81 13.48 -5.39
N ARG A 61 -10.85 14.00 -6.61
CA ARG A 61 -9.91 13.61 -7.66
C ARG A 61 -8.49 14.12 -7.39
N TYR A 62 -8.34 15.41 -7.13
CA TYR A 62 -7.02 16.03 -6.97
C TYR A 62 -6.40 15.78 -5.59
N SER A 63 -7.20 15.54 -4.54
CA SER A 63 -6.67 15.16 -3.22
C SER A 63 -5.91 13.83 -3.26
N SER A 64 -6.37 12.86 -4.07
CA SER A 64 -5.66 11.60 -4.30
C SER A 64 -4.26 11.82 -4.87
N LEU A 65 -4.16 12.70 -5.89
CA LEU A 65 -2.87 13.04 -6.49
C LEU A 65 -1.98 13.79 -5.49
N ALA A 66 -2.54 14.74 -4.74
CA ALA A 66 -1.80 15.50 -3.74
C ALA A 66 -1.18 14.59 -2.66
N VAL A 67 -1.93 13.62 -2.13
CA VAL A 67 -1.39 12.67 -1.16
C VAL A 67 -0.31 11.80 -1.79
N ARG A 68 -0.48 11.33 -3.03
CA ARG A 68 0.55 10.54 -3.72
C ARG A 68 1.82 11.35 -3.99
N ILE A 69 1.71 12.64 -4.30
CA ILE A 69 2.85 13.56 -4.39
C ILE A 69 3.55 13.67 -3.03
N MET A 70 2.80 13.86 -1.95
CA MET A 70 3.36 13.95 -0.60
C MET A 70 4.08 12.66 -0.19
N THR A 71 3.48 11.51 -0.49
CA THR A 71 4.07 10.18 -0.28
C THR A 71 5.33 10.01 -1.13
N LEU A 72 5.29 10.36 -2.41
CA LEU A 72 6.48 10.32 -3.27
C LEU A 72 7.58 11.20 -2.70
N VAL A 73 7.28 12.43 -2.30
CA VAL A 73 8.28 13.35 -1.75
C VAL A 73 8.92 12.79 -0.48
N THR A 74 8.09 12.25 0.41
CA THR A 74 8.54 11.72 1.70
C THR A 74 9.35 10.44 1.54
N PHE A 75 8.88 9.47 0.76
CA PHE A 75 9.53 8.16 0.67
C PHE A 75 10.62 8.11 -0.41
N TYR A 76 10.47 8.85 -1.51
CA TYR A 76 11.45 8.84 -2.59
C TYR A 76 12.65 9.75 -2.27
N PHE A 77 12.41 10.99 -1.83
CA PHE A 77 13.49 11.95 -1.58
C PHE A 77 14.03 11.89 -0.14
N ALA A 78 13.20 11.73 0.89
CA ALA A 78 13.68 11.80 2.28
C ALA A 78 14.42 10.52 2.75
N ALA A 79 14.26 9.38 2.06
CA ALA A 79 14.91 8.12 2.43
C ALA A 79 16.38 8.00 1.97
N PHE A 80 16.95 9.00 1.29
CA PHE A 80 18.21 8.86 0.56
C PHE A 80 19.47 9.46 1.22
N GLU A 81 19.42 9.89 2.48
CA GLU A 81 20.65 10.24 3.20
C GLU A 81 20.96 9.29 4.38
N PRO A 82 21.40 8.04 4.10
CA PRO A 82 22.04 7.21 5.12
C PRO A 82 23.35 7.83 5.63
N ALA A 83 23.97 8.75 4.88
CA ALA A 83 25.12 9.53 5.32
C ALA A 83 24.78 10.53 6.45
N VAL A 84 23.58 11.11 6.47
CA VAL A 84 23.17 12.03 7.54
C VAL A 84 22.86 11.27 8.83
N CYS A 85 22.36 10.04 8.75
CA CYS A 85 22.07 9.24 9.95
C CYS A 85 23.35 8.60 10.56
N ARG A 86 24.27 8.03 9.75
CA ARG A 86 25.51 7.42 10.27
C ARG A 86 26.53 8.45 10.79
N ILE A 87 26.58 9.68 10.26
CA ILE A 87 27.47 10.73 10.80
C ILE A 87 26.89 11.35 12.09
N HIS A 88 25.57 11.35 12.29
CA HIS A 88 24.95 11.88 13.52
C HIS A 88 24.88 10.91 14.70
N PHE A 89 24.94 9.59 14.47
CA PHE A 89 24.81 8.62 15.56
C PHE A 89 26.07 8.46 16.44
N ASN A 90 27.21 9.00 16.02
CA ASN A 90 28.41 9.05 16.86
C ASN A 90 28.56 10.37 17.65
N VAL A 91 27.57 11.28 17.56
CA VAL A 91 27.54 12.53 18.34
C VAL A 91 26.33 12.52 19.28
N THR A 92 26.62 12.07 20.49
CA THR A 92 25.75 11.62 21.59
C THR A 92 24.69 12.60 22.15
N ASN A 93 24.21 13.64 21.43
CA ASN A 93 23.23 14.58 22.04
C ASN A 93 22.19 15.25 21.10
N ARG A 94 22.03 14.83 19.83
CA ARG A 94 21.03 15.42 18.90
C ARG A 94 19.88 14.49 18.48
N CYS A 95 19.55 13.48 19.28
CA CYS A 95 18.37 12.62 19.06
C CYS A 95 17.01 13.34 19.22
N ASN A 96 16.96 14.57 19.74
CA ASN A 96 15.68 15.29 19.88
C ASN A 96 15.02 15.68 18.54
N LYS A 97 15.76 15.73 17.42
CA LYS A 97 15.18 15.97 16.09
C LYS A 97 14.53 14.73 15.45
N LEU A 98 14.87 13.52 15.90
CA LEU A 98 14.22 12.29 15.43
C LEU A 98 12.75 12.20 15.86
N ASN A 99 12.38 12.82 16.98
CA ASN A 99 11.00 12.87 17.44
C ASN A 99 10.10 13.65 16.46
N THR A 100 10.62 14.68 15.80
CA THR A 100 9.86 15.47 14.81
C THR A 100 9.60 14.67 13.53
N THR A 101 10.58 13.92 13.04
CA THR A 101 10.43 13.08 11.83
C THR A 101 9.45 11.92 12.08
N ASN A 102 9.51 11.28 13.25
CA ASN A 102 8.56 10.23 13.62
C ASN A 102 7.14 10.77 13.73
N ARG A 103 6.94 11.98 14.28
CA ARG A 103 5.63 12.65 14.30
C ARG A 103 5.11 12.94 12.89
N LEU A 104 5.97 13.40 11.99
CA LEU A 104 5.59 13.65 10.60
C LEU A 104 5.16 12.35 9.91
N LEU A 105 5.89 11.25 10.09
CA LEU A 105 5.54 9.94 9.52
C LEU A 105 4.19 9.44 10.04
N ILE A 106 3.93 9.56 11.34
CA ILE A 106 2.64 9.19 11.92
C ILE A 106 1.51 10.03 11.30
N VAL A 107 1.67 11.35 11.22
CA VAL A 107 0.65 12.24 10.62
C VAL A 107 0.42 11.88 9.15
N MET A 108 1.48 11.60 8.39
CA MET A 108 1.36 11.22 6.98
C MET A 108 0.62 9.89 6.83
N GLN A 109 0.86 8.92 7.72
CA GLN A 109 0.16 7.64 7.69
C GLN A 109 -1.34 7.77 7.96
N GLU A 110 -1.74 8.64 8.89
CA GLU A 110 -3.15 8.97 9.12
C GLU A 110 -3.81 9.64 7.90
N VAL A 111 -3.10 10.57 7.25
CA VAL A 111 -3.58 11.24 6.03
C VAL A 111 -3.75 10.25 4.88
N ILE A 112 -2.80 9.31 4.73
CA ILE A 112 -2.88 8.24 3.73
C ILE A 112 -4.10 7.35 4.02
N ALA A 113 -4.28 6.91 5.26
CA ALA A 113 -5.42 6.06 5.64
C ALA A 113 -6.77 6.74 5.34
N LEU A 114 -6.91 8.02 5.69
CA LEU A 114 -8.12 8.79 5.42
C LEU A 114 -8.40 8.92 3.92
N THR A 115 -7.37 9.24 3.14
CA THR A 115 -7.54 9.39 1.69
C THR A 115 -7.82 8.07 0.98
N THR A 116 -7.22 6.96 1.44
CA THR A 116 -7.60 5.62 0.97
C THR A 116 -9.06 5.33 1.25
N LEU A 117 -9.57 5.61 2.45
CA LEU A 117 -10.98 5.40 2.79
C LEU A 117 -11.93 6.18 1.88
N VAL A 118 -11.57 7.44 1.60
CA VAL A 118 -12.31 8.30 0.68
C VAL A 118 -12.30 7.70 -0.74
N LEU A 119 -11.13 7.26 -1.24
CA LEU A 119 -11.00 6.63 -2.56
C LEU A 119 -11.81 5.35 -2.66
N THR A 120 -11.70 4.44 -1.71
CA THR A 120 -12.48 3.21 -1.66
C THR A 120 -13.98 3.52 -1.65
N GLY A 121 -14.42 4.53 -0.89
CA GLY A 121 -15.79 5.02 -0.92
C GLY A 121 -16.23 5.45 -2.33
N THR A 122 -15.41 6.24 -3.03
CA THR A 122 -15.75 6.67 -4.41
C THR A 122 -15.85 5.50 -5.39
N LEU A 123 -14.97 4.50 -5.27
CA LEU A 123 -15.02 3.29 -6.10
C LEU A 123 -16.30 2.48 -5.83
N ILE A 124 -16.68 2.33 -4.56
CA ILE A 124 -17.92 1.66 -4.17
C ILE A 124 -19.13 2.39 -4.74
N PHE A 125 -19.21 3.72 -4.61
CA PHE A 125 -20.30 4.51 -5.20
C PHE A 125 -20.38 4.32 -6.72
N ARG A 126 -19.23 4.27 -7.41
CA ARG A 126 -19.18 4.02 -8.85
C ARG A 126 -19.72 2.63 -9.19
N VAL A 127 -19.32 1.60 -8.45
CA VAL A 127 -19.84 0.24 -8.63
C VAL A 127 -21.36 0.21 -8.39
N LEU A 128 -21.84 0.84 -7.31
CA LEU A 128 -23.27 0.91 -7.01
C LEU A 128 -24.07 1.61 -8.12
N ALA A 129 -23.55 2.70 -8.68
CA ALA A 129 -24.17 3.38 -9.80
C ALA A 129 -24.27 2.47 -11.04
N MET A 130 -23.22 1.68 -11.35
CA MET A 130 -23.23 0.73 -12.47
C MET A 130 -24.23 -0.42 -12.28
N TYR A 131 -24.53 -0.76 -11.03
CA TYR A 131 -25.51 -1.77 -10.64
C TYR A 131 -26.88 -1.18 -10.28
N SER A 132 -27.15 0.06 -10.70
CA SER A 132 -28.44 0.73 -10.48
C SER A 132 -28.90 0.70 -9.01
N PHE A 133 -27.96 0.81 -8.08
CA PHE A 133 -28.20 0.81 -6.63
C PHE A 133 -28.96 -0.42 -6.10
N ASP A 134 -28.65 -1.63 -6.60
CA ASP A 134 -29.19 -2.86 -6.01
C ASP A 134 -28.79 -2.96 -4.52
N ARG A 135 -29.81 -3.00 -3.65
CA ARG A 135 -29.65 -3.06 -2.18
C ARG A 135 -28.89 -4.31 -1.73
N ARG A 136 -29.00 -5.42 -2.47
CA ARG A 136 -28.28 -6.65 -2.15
C ARG A 136 -26.78 -6.47 -2.30
N LEU A 137 -26.36 -5.86 -3.40
CA LEU A 137 -24.95 -5.54 -3.65
C LEU A 137 -24.44 -4.49 -2.66
N LEU A 138 -25.26 -3.50 -2.31
CA LEU A 138 -24.92 -2.52 -1.28
C LEU A 138 -24.64 -3.19 0.07
N GLY A 139 -25.52 -4.11 0.50
CA GLY A 139 -25.32 -4.86 1.74
C GLY A 139 -24.04 -5.69 1.72
N PHE A 140 -23.75 -6.35 0.59
CA PHE A 140 -22.51 -7.11 0.40
C PHE A 140 -21.26 -6.21 0.48
N LEU A 141 -21.22 -5.10 -0.29
CA LEU A 141 -20.09 -4.17 -0.30
C LEU A 141 -19.89 -3.51 1.07
N ALA A 142 -20.97 -3.13 1.76
CA ALA A 142 -20.91 -2.59 3.10
C ALA A 142 -20.32 -3.60 4.09
N ALA A 143 -20.73 -4.88 4.02
CA ALA A 143 -20.17 -5.94 4.86
C ALA A 143 -18.66 -6.13 4.61
N VAL A 144 -18.21 -6.10 3.35
CA VAL A 144 -16.78 -6.19 2.99
C VAL A 144 -15.98 -5.03 3.57
N VAL A 145 -16.49 -3.80 3.48
CA VAL A 145 -15.83 -2.61 4.06
C VAL A 145 -15.78 -2.70 5.59
N ILE A 146 -16.89 -3.07 6.24
CA ILE A 146 -16.95 -3.20 7.70
C ILE A 146 -15.95 -4.26 8.17
N LEU A 147 -15.87 -5.40 7.47
CA LEU A 147 -14.90 -6.45 7.77
C LEU A 147 -13.46 -5.92 7.62
N GLY A 148 -13.15 -5.24 6.51
CA GLY A 148 -11.84 -4.64 6.28
C GLY A 148 -11.45 -3.62 7.34
N LEU A 149 -12.37 -2.72 7.72
CA LEU A 149 -12.15 -1.73 8.78
C LEU A 149 -11.97 -2.41 10.14
N SER A 150 -12.78 -3.41 10.46
CA SER A 150 -12.67 -4.14 11.73
C SER A 150 -11.31 -4.83 11.86
N LEU A 151 -10.80 -5.42 10.77
CA LEU A 151 -9.48 -6.01 10.72
C LEU A 151 -8.38 -4.95 10.83
N GLY A 152 -8.52 -3.82 10.13
CA GLY A 152 -7.59 -2.69 10.23
C GLY A 152 -7.48 -2.14 11.65
N ILE A 153 -8.62 -1.94 12.32
CA ILE A 153 -8.67 -1.49 13.72
C ILE A 153 -8.05 -2.54 14.65
N TRP A 154 -8.39 -3.82 14.48
CA TRP A 154 -7.82 -4.91 15.26
C TRP A 154 -6.29 -4.95 15.18
N LEU A 155 -5.75 -4.77 13.98
CA LEU A 155 -4.30 -4.74 13.73
C LEU A 155 -3.62 -3.45 14.22
N ALA A 156 -4.36 -2.36 14.38
CA ALA A 156 -3.84 -1.09 14.88
C ALA A 156 -3.74 -1.04 16.41
N ILE A 157 -4.44 -1.91 17.14
CA ILE A 157 -4.35 -1.96 18.60
C ILE A 157 -2.93 -2.44 18.97
N PRO A 158 -2.11 -1.59 19.62
CA PRO A 158 -0.79 -1.99 20.05
C PRO A 158 -0.92 -3.15 21.03
N THR A 159 -0.31 -4.29 20.71
CA THR A 159 -0.17 -5.38 21.67
C THR A 159 0.80 -4.89 22.75
N HIS A 160 0.25 -4.42 23.86
CA HIS A 160 0.94 -3.79 24.99
C HIS A 160 2.00 -4.65 25.70
N SER A 161 2.41 -5.77 25.10
CA SER A 161 3.25 -6.80 25.71
C SER A 161 4.65 -6.91 25.10
N ALA A 162 4.95 -6.18 24.01
CA ALA A 162 6.29 -6.23 23.42
C ALA A 162 7.22 -5.20 24.10
N PRO A 163 8.33 -5.64 24.74
CA PRO A 163 9.29 -4.72 25.36
C PRO A 163 9.91 -3.80 24.31
N VAL A 164 9.87 -2.50 24.60
CA VAL A 164 10.23 -1.33 23.76
C VAL A 164 11.66 -1.34 23.20
N LEU A 165 12.53 -2.27 23.62
CA LEU A 165 13.93 -2.28 23.21
C LEU A 165 14.24 -3.12 21.96
N SER A 166 13.29 -3.86 21.42
CA SER A 166 13.52 -4.57 20.16
C SER A 166 13.13 -3.62 19.02
N PRO A 167 14.05 -3.20 18.13
CA PRO A 167 13.64 -2.53 16.91
C PRO A 167 12.59 -3.42 16.24
N PRO A 168 11.40 -2.90 15.90
CA PRO A 168 10.41 -3.69 15.22
C PRO A 168 11.09 -4.27 13.98
N PRO A 169 11.04 -5.59 13.76
CA PRO A 169 11.66 -6.21 12.60
C PRO A 169 11.18 -5.46 11.36
N THR A 170 12.09 -4.72 10.74
CA THR A 170 11.83 -3.75 9.67
C THR A 170 11.31 -4.41 8.39
N GLY A 171 11.23 -5.75 8.36
CA GLY A 171 10.62 -6.53 7.28
C GLY A 171 9.14 -6.86 7.49
N CYS A 172 8.58 -6.68 8.68
CA CYS A 172 7.16 -6.93 8.89
C CYS A 172 6.34 -5.69 8.47
N MET A 173 6.29 -5.39 7.16
CA MET A 173 5.11 -4.72 6.63
C MET A 173 3.93 -5.63 6.97
N GLY A 174 3.26 -5.31 8.08
CA GLY A 174 2.33 -6.22 8.71
C GLY A 174 1.14 -6.58 7.82
N PRO A 175 0.23 -7.44 8.32
CA PRO A 175 -1.01 -7.83 7.65
C PRO A 175 -1.93 -6.67 7.21
N GLN A 176 -1.58 -5.43 7.55
CA GLN A 176 -2.20 -4.20 7.07
C GLN A 176 -2.19 -4.05 5.54
N LEU A 177 -1.21 -4.60 4.78
CA LEU A 177 -1.26 -4.46 3.31
C LEU A 177 -2.21 -5.44 2.62
N HIS A 178 -2.61 -6.54 3.26
CA HIS A 178 -3.37 -7.60 2.58
C HIS A 178 -4.84 -7.28 2.42
N HIS A 179 -5.46 -6.55 3.34
CA HIS A 179 -6.90 -6.29 3.30
C HIS A 179 -7.30 -5.28 2.21
N GLU A 180 -6.45 -4.28 1.94
CA GLU A 180 -6.67 -3.30 0.87
C GLU A 180 -6.70 -3.99 -0.51
N LEU A 181 -5.77 -4.92 -0.74
CA LEU A 181 -5.69 -5.70 -1.98
C LEU A 181 -6.91 -6.61 -2.19
N VAL A 182 -7.47 -7.17 -1.11
CA VAL A 182 -8.69 -7.99 -1.20
C VAL A 182 -9.88 -7.14 -1.62
N ILE A 183 -10.05 -5.95 -1.01
CA ILE A 183 -11.15 -5.03 -1.35
C ILE A 183 -11.01 -4.57 -2.81
N ASP A 184 -9.83 -4.12 -3.21
CA ASP A 184 -9.56 -3.67 -4.58
C ASP A 184 -9.78 -4.80 -5.59
N GLY A 185 -9.38 -6.03 -5.26
CA GLY A 185 -9.62 -7.21 -6.08
C GLY A 185 -11.09 -7.53 -6.25
N ILE A 186 -11.89 -7.47 -5.19
CA ILE A 186 -13.35 -7.68 -5.25
C ILE A 186 -14.01 -6.59 -6.09
N LEU A 187 -13.68 -5.33 -5.86
CA LEU A 187 -14.22 -4.21 -6.63
C LEU A 187 -13.86 -4.36 -8.11
N PHE A 188 -12.61 -4.70 -8.42
CA PHE A 188 -12.18 -4.94 -9.79
C PHE A 188 -12.96 -6.10 -10.42
N ALA A 189 -13.08 -7.26 -9.75
CA ALA A 189 -13.81 -8.40 -10.25
C ALA A 189 -15.29 -8.07 -10.55
N LEU A 190 -15.95 -7.32 -9.66
CA LEU A 190 -17.32 -6.87 -9.86
C LEU A 190 -17.44 -5.91 -11.05
N THR A 191 -16.51 -4.96 -11.19
CA THR A 191 -16.51 -4.06 -12.36
C THR A 191 -16.33 -4.84 -13.64
N MET A 192 -15.40 -5.79 -13.69
CA MET A 192 -15.12 -6.60 -14.88
C MET A 192 -16.28 -7.55 -15.21
N TYR A 193 -16.92 -8.13 -14.21
CA TYR A 193 -18.11 -8.96 -14.40
C TYR A 193 -19.29 -8.16 -14.96
N ARG A 194 -19.55 -6.97 -14.43
CA ARG A 194 -20.61 -6.09 -14.95
C ARG A 194 -20.35 -5.67 -16.38
N ALA A 195 -19.09 -5.31 -16.62
CA ALA A 195 -18.57 -4.93 -17.90
C ALA A 195 -18.82 -6.08 -18.92
N TYR A 196 -18.45 -7.32 -18.57
CA TYR A 196 -18.69 -8.52 -19.40
C TYR A 196 -20.19 -8.75 -19.68
N MET A 197 -21.04 -8.62 -18.66
CA MET A 197 -22.50 -8.73 -18.80
C MET A 197 -23.09 -7.66 -19.73
N SER A 198 -22.53 -6.45 -19.76
CA SER A 198 -22.95 -5.40 -20.68
C SER A 198 -22.56 -5.70 -22.13
N TYR A 199 -21.44 -6.38 -22.35
CA TYR A 199 -21.00 -6.84 -23.67
C TYR A 199 -21.93 -7.94 -24.21
N ASP A 200 -22.25 -8.95 -23.38
CA ASP A 200 -23.10 -10.09 -23.78
C ASP A 200 -24.52 -9.66 -24.18
N ARG A 201 -25.06 -8.61 -23.57
CA ARG A 201 -26.38 -8.06 -23.89
C ARG A 201 -26.46 -7.30 -25.22
N GLY A 202 -25.41 -7.33 -26.03
CA GLY A 202 -25.42 -6.78 -27.39
C GLY A 202 -25.54 -5.26 -27.44
N ILE A 203 -25.23 -4.54 -26.35
CA ILE A 203 -25.07 -3.08 -26.41
C ILE A 203 -23.87 -2.85 -27.33
N PRO A 204 -24.04 -2.21 -28.51
CA PRO A 204 -22.97 -2.03 -29.49
C PRO A 204 -21.85 -1.23 -28.83
N SER A 205 -20.86 -1.97 -28.35
CA SER A 205 -19.80 -1.48 -27.52
C SER A 205 -18.74 -0.92 -28.44
N GLY A 206 -18.91 0.34 -28.81
CA GLY A 206 -17.90 1.09 -29.55
C GLY A 206 -16.56 1.14 -28.80
N SER A 207 -15.62 1.94 -29.33
CA SER A 207 -14.25 2.13 -28.80
C SER A 207 -14.15 2.31 -27.27
N LEU A 208 -15.20 2.82 -26.62
CA LEU A 208 -15.33 2.95 -25.17
C LEU A 208 -15.10 1.65 -24.39
N TRP A 209 -15.60 0.51 -24.85
CA TRP A 209 -15.39 -0.78 -24.17
C TRP A 209 -13.93 -1.20 -24.21
N ARG A 210 -13.31 -1.05 -25.38
CA ARG A 210 -11.89 -1.34 -25.58
C ARG A 210 -11.02 -0.43 -24.71
N THR A 211 -11.36 0.85 -24.60
CA THR A 211 -10.66 1.81 -23.73
C THR A 211 -10.85 1.46 -22.25
N PHE A 212 -12.07 1.15 -21.82
CA PHE A 212 -12.35 0.81 -20.43
C PHE A 212 -11.67 -0.49 -19.98
N VAL A 213 -11.72 -1.54 -20.81
CA VAL A 213 -11.04 -2.80 -20.52
C VAL A 213 -9.53 -2.62 -20.56
N ARG A 214 -8.99 -1.87 -21.52
CA ARG A 214 -7.55 -1.59 -21.59
C ARG A 214 -7.08 -0.84 -20.34
N ASP A 215 -7.74 0.25 -19.99
CA ASP A 215 -7.30 1.13 -18.92
C ASP A 215 -7.56 0.50 -17.54
N GLY A 216 -8.68 -0.24 -17.38
CA GLY A 216 -8.97 -1.04 -16.19
C GLY A 216 -8.04 -2.24 -16.01
N ALA A 217 -7.70 -2.95 -17.09
CA ALA A 217 -6.77 -4.08 -17.04
C ALA A 217 -5.35 -3.63 -16.66
N VAL A 218 -4.89 -2.48 -17.15
CA VAL A 218 -3.57 -1.94 -16.78
C VAL A 218 -3.49 -1.65 -15.27
N LEU A 219 -4.55 -1.07 -14.69
CA LEU A 219 -4.62 -0.85 -13.25
C LEU A 219 -4.63 -2.16 -12.46
N SER A 220 -5.33 -3.18 -12.95
CA SER A 220 -5.39 -4.48 -12.28
C SER A 220 -4.10 -5.27 -12.37
N VAL A 221 -3.41 -5.19 -13.51
CA VAL A 221 -2.06 -5.75 -13.64
C VAL A 221 -1.12 -5.06 -12.66
N ALA A 222 -1.19 -3.73 -12.53
CA ALA A 222 -0.37 -3.01 -11.55
C ALA A 222 -0.67 -3.46 -10.10
N MET A 223 -1.94 -3.69 -9.76
CA MET A 223 -2.33 -4.21 -8.44
C MET A 223 -1.86 -5.65 -8.21
N ILE A 224 -1.98 -6.53 -9.21
CA ILE A 224 -1.49 -7.91 -9.14
C ILE A 224 0.04 -7.95 -9.00
N CYS A 225 0.76 -7.12 -9.76
CA CYS A 225 2.22 -7.00 -9.63
C CYS A 225 2.61 -6.59 -8.22
N ARG A 226 1.91 -5.60 -7.64
CA ARG A 226 2.13 -5.17 -6.25
C ARG A 226 1.86 -6.32 -5.25
N LEU A 227 0.79 -7.08 -5.43
CA LEU A 227 0.47 -8.24 -4.60
C LEU A 227 1.55 -9.33 -4.69
N MET A 228 2.00 -9.65 -5.91
CA MET A 228 3.02 -10.68 -6.14
C MET A 228 4.35 -10.34 -5.48
N LEU A 229 4.74 -9.07 -5.51
CA LEU A 229 5.98 -8.63 -4.87
C LEU A 229 5.89 -8.64 -3.35
N ASN A 230 4.77 -8.21 -2.78
CA ASN A 230 4.56 -8.33 -1.34
C ASN A 230 4.57 -9.81 -0.88
N LEU A 231 4.00 -10.72 -1.68
CA LEU A 231 4.05 -12.15 -1.40
C LEU A 231 5.47 -12.71 -1.51
N HIS A 232 6.25 -12.25 -2.48
CA HIS A 232 7.64 -12.67 -2.63
C HIS A 232 8.50 -12.21 -1.44
N GLU A 233 8.33 -10.96 -1.00
CA GLU A 233 9.03 -10.41 0.16
C GLU A 233 8.68 -11.19 1.45
N ALA A 234 7.40 -11.54 1.64
CA ALA A 234 6.96 -12.37 2.76
C ALA A 234 7.54 -13.80 2.72
N ALA A 235 7.64 -14.39 1.53
CA ALA A 235 8.21 -15.74 1.36
C ALA A 235 9.72 -15.78 1.68
N ASP A 236 10.47 -14.77 1.24
CA ASP A 236 11.92 -14.73 1.47
C ASP A 236 12.25 -14.64 2.98
N MET A 237 11.47 -13.89 3.76
CA MET A 237 11.64 -13.82 5.22
C MET A 237 11.41 -15.15 5.94
N THR A 238 10.49 -15.99 5.44
CA THR A 238 10.29 -17.33 6.00
C THR A 238 11.42 -18.30 5.67
N SER A 239 12.14 -18.09 4.56
CA SER A 239 13.22 -18.97 4.12
C SER A 239 14.55 -18.72 4.84
N GLY A 240 14.84 -17.47 5.23
CA GLY A 240 16.11 -17.09 5.86
C GLY A 240 16.20 -17.29 7.37
N SER A 241 15.08 -17.54 8.06
CA SER A 241 14.99 -17.51 9.53
C SER A 241 14.90 -18.89 10.20
N LEU A 242 15.20 -19.97 9.48
CA LEU A 242 15.59 -21.24 10.10
C LEU A 242 17.13 -21.28 10.14
N PRO A 243 17.80 -20.63 11.13
CA PRO A 243 19.09 -21.14 11.50
C PRO A 243 18.80 -22.60 11.87
N ALA A 244 19.47 -23.52 11.18
CA ALA A 244 19.62 -24.85 11.71
C ALA A 244 20.35 -24.68 13.04
N THR A 245 19.59 -24.41 14.11
CA THR A 245 19.94 -24.73 15.48
C THR A 245 20.05 -26.24 15.46
N THR A 246 21.17 -26.69 14.94
CA THR A 246 21.78 -27.95 15.27
C THR A 246 22.00 -27.81 16.76
N HIS A 247 20.97 -28.13 17.55
CA HIS A 247 21.07 -28.37 18.96
C HIS A 247 22.04 -29.54 19.06
N SER A 248 23.34 -29.24 19.05
CA SER A 248 24.36 -30.09 19.60
C SER A 248 24.01 -30.19 21.07
N LEU A 249 23.16 -31.17 21.40
CA LEU A 249 22.94 -31.67 22.74
C LEU A 249 24.30 -32.11 23.26
N HIS A 250 25.02 -31.16 23.85
CA HIS A 250 26.19 -31.44 24.65
C HIS A 250 25.67 -32.20 25.89
N PHE A 251 25.64 -33.53 25.79
CA PHE A 251 25.50 -34.42 26.93
C PHE A 251 26.66 -34.12 27.87
N ALA A 252 26.39 -33.37 28.93
CA ALA A 252 27.31 -33.18 30.04
C ALA A 252 27.61 -34.56 30.64
N ARG A 253 28.85 -35.04 30.50
CA ARG A 253 29.32 -36.24 31.19
C ARG A 253 29.32 -35.96 32.70
N PRO A 254 28.68 -36.80 33.52
CA PRO A 254 28.76 -36.67 34.97
C PRO A 254 30.18 -37.03 35.43
N SER A 255 30.83 -36.11 36.14
CA SER A 255 32.11 -36.34 36.81
C SER A 255 31.89 -37.30 38.00
N ARG A 256 32.29 -38.57 37.86
CA ARG A 256 32.41 -39.48 39.00
C ARG A 256 33.68 -39.13 39.78
N ASN A 257 33.50 -38.50 40.94
CA ASN A 257 34.52 -38.50 41.98
C ASN A 257 34.44 -39.83 42.73
N TRP A 258 35.51 -40.62 42.65
CA TRP A 258 35.76 -41.74 43.54
C TRP A 258 36.71 -41.25 44.63
N SER A 259 36.27 -41.36 45.88
CA SER A 259 37.06 -41.23 47.10
C SER A 259 36.93 -42.53 47.88
#